data_AF-A0A1H7UEG2-F1
#
_entry.id   AF-A0A1H7UEG2-F1
#
_cell.length_a   1.000
_cell.length_b   1.000
_cell.length_c   1.000
_cell.angle_alpha   90.00
_cell.angle_beta   90.00
_cell.angle_gamma   90.00
#
_symmetry.space_group_name_H-M   'P 1'
#
loop_
_entity.id
_entity.type
_entity.pdbx_description
1 polymer ?
#
loop_
_entity_poly.entity_id
_entity_poly.type
_entity_poly.pdbx_seq_one_letter_code
_entity_poly.pdbx_strand_id
1 'polypeptide(L)'
;MASLPVEVVYGLYFGILTGLVPAAVAWLLGFGFRYLTGVTVPGLAVVVLGVAIAGASGGLMALADPTITQSDNQVRLTVALLVVLMASLYAHNRGDAFANVIPRKMSLRKLTERTLSTDVVELVGGRGQVSISVSGDVADVEGYPPVPHEIRAAIRDGEWTFPADIPLIELESRFADRLQTEFDLAAVEVTLDERARATVAAAAPFGGLSKRLPTGKRAVSIDALVPTGLAVGDEVSVVAGDETVSATVVGIDNPVEAPIVESDEGDESDATKPAPRAPTAAGGDGSVTLAVSRQAVDTLVGTTPDRLVVLSRGVRREFELVSLLRRAGKRFSRLSVGADGPLDGVTLSDAAVRDTYNVAVLAVRHGGAWTMAPRGDQLVSAGDTVFAVGARSDLTAFEEAVA
;
A
#
# COMPACT_ATOMS: atom_id res chain seq x y z
N MET A 1 -8.31 28.50 63.40
CA MET A 1 -8.92 28.08 62.13
C MET A 1 -8.74 29.16 61.08
N ALA A 2 -8.19 28.81 59.93
CA ALA A 2 -8.27 29.69 58.76
C ALA A 2 -9.74 29.74 58.29
N SER A 3 -10.13 30.83 57.62
CA SER A 3 -11.48 30.92 57.04
C SER A 3 -11.64 29.88 55.93
N LEU A 4 -12.87 29.43 55.69
CA LEU A 4 -13.19 28.45 54.64
C LEU A 4 -12.54 28.76 53.28
N PRO A 5 -12.54 30.02 52.79
CA PRO A 5 -11.86 30.36 51.53
C PRO A 5 -10.35 30.08 51.56
N VAL A 6 -9.68 30.30 52.69
CA VAL A 6 -8.25 30.05 52.85
C VAL A 6 -7.95 28.56 52.86
N GLU A 7 -8.79 27.75 53.49
CA GLU A 7 -8.66 26.28 53.46
C GLU A 7 -8.84 25.70 52.05
N VAL A 8 -9.77 26.27 51.26
CA VAL A 8 -9.95 25.90 49.85
C VAL A 8 -8.70 26.23 49.03
N VAL A 9 -8.13 27.44 49.20
CA VAL A 9 -6.90 27.84 48.49
C VAL A 9 -5.73 26.93 48.85
N TYR A 10 -5.56 26.60 50.14
CA TYR A 10 -4.53 25.64 50.54
C TYR A 10 -4.80 24.24 50.01
N GLY A 11 -6.06 23.82 49.91
CA GLY A 11 -6.45 22.54 49.33
C GLY A 11 -6.12 22.47 47.84
N LEU A 12 -6.39 23.54 47.09
CA LEU A 12 -6.02 23.66 45.68
C LEU A 12 -4.50 23.59 45.50
N TYR A 13 -3.75 24.38 46.27
CA TYR A 13 -2.29 24.37 46.24
C TYR A 13 -1.72 22.97 46.52
N PHE A 14 -2.18 22.34 47.60
CA PHE A 14 -1.70 21.02 47.99
C PHE A 14 -2.12 19.93 47.01
N GLY A 15 -3.34 20.01 46.46
CA GLY A 15 -3.83 19.09 45.43
C GLY A 15 -3.07 19.18 44.11
N ILE A 16 -2.69 20.39 43.68
CA ILE A 16 -1.85 20.58 42.48
C ILE A 16 -0.46 20.00 42.72
N LEU A 17 0.15 20.30 43.87
CA LEU A 17 1.50 19.85 44.21
C LEU A 17 1.58 18.32 44.30
N THR A 18 0.63 17.71 45.02
CA THR A 18 0.59 16.25 45.23
C THR A 18 0.02 15.50 44.03
N GLY A 19 -0.79 16.14 43.19
CA GLY A 19 -1.42 15.55 42.01
C GLY A 19 -0.52 15.47 40.77
N LEU A 20 0.62 16.16 40.77
CA LEU A 20 1.52 16.21 39.62
C LEU A 20 2.03 14.81 39.20
N VAL A 21 2.52 14.03 40.16
CA VAL A 21 3.05 12.68 39.92
C VAL A 21 1.92 11.70 39.52
N PRO A 22 0.80 11.59 40.25
CA PRO A 22 -0.37 10.81 39.82
C PRO A 22 -0.86 11.17 38.41
N ALA A 23 -0.95 12.47 38.09
CA ALA A 23 -1.41 12.92 36.77
C ALA A 23 -0.41 12.55 35.66
N ALA A 24 0.90 12.67 35.89
CA ALA A 24 1.92 12.26 34.93
C ALA A 24 1.87 10.75 34.67
N VAL A 25 1.72 9.93 35.71
CA VAL A 25 1.59 8.48 35.58
C VAL A 25 0.28 8.11 34.86
N ALA A 26 -0.83 8.76 35.21
CA ALA A 26 -2.11 8.56 34.53
C ALA A 26 -2.05 8.92 33.05
N TRP A 27 -1.36 10.02 32.69
CA TRP A 27 -1.11 10.39 31.30
C TRP A 27 -0.29 9.34 30.55
N LEU A 28 0.83 8.89 31.13
CA LEU A 28 1.69 7.87 30.53
C LEU A 28 0.96 6.55 30.33
N LEU A 29 0.12 6.18 31.29
CA LEU A 29 -0.66 4.95 31.23
C LEU A 29 -1.77 5.05 30.19
N GLY A 30 -2.48 6.17 30.11
CA GLY A 30 -3.47 6.44 29.06
C GLY A 30 -2.85 6.43 27.67
N PHE A 31 -1.75 7.16 27.49
CA PHE A 31 -1.00 7.17 26.23
C PHE A 31 -0.47 5.78 25.87
N GLY A 32 0.30 5.15 26.76
CA GLY A 32 0.99 3.89 26.49
C GLY A 32 0.01 2.75 26.23
N PHE A 33 -1.01 2.57 27.07
CA PHE A 33 -1.96 1.48 26.90
C PHE A 33 -2.73 1.62 25.58
N ARG A 34 -3.19 2.83 25.23
CA ARG A 34 -3.86 3.10 23.95
C ARG A 34 -2.94 2.95 22.75
N TYR A 35 -1.71 3.45 22.86
CA TYR A 35 -0.72 3.39 21.79
C TYR A 35 -0.30 1.95 21.47
N LEU A 36 -0.10 1.11 22.49
CA LEU A 36 0.31 -0.28 22.32
C LEU A 36 -0.85 -1.24 22.01
N THR A 37 -1.99 -1.11 22.70
CA THR A 37 -3.10 -2.08 22.61
C THR A 37 -4.28 -1.61 21.77
N GLY A 38 -4.41 -0.30 21.52
CA GLY A 38 -5.56 0.29 20.85
C GLY A 38 -6.82 0.40 21.71
N VAL A 39 -6.77 0.02 22.99
CA VAL A 39 -7.89 0.08 23.94
C VAL A 39 -7.66 1.19 24.97
N THR A 40 -8.72 1.79 25.50
CA THR A 40 -8.65 2.81 26.55
C THR A 40 -8.80 2.17 27.93
N VAL A 41 -7.96 2.59 28.89
CA VAL A 41 -8.06 2.08 30.28
C VAL A 41 -9.31 2.65 30.97
N PRO A 42 -10.07 1.83 31.72
CA PRO A 42 -11.22 2.31 32.48
C PRO A 42 -10.84 3.42 33.48
N GLY A 43 -11.58 4.53 33.48
CA GLY A 43 -11.29 5.67 34.36
C GLY A 43 -11.25 5.34 35.86
N LEU A 44 -12.06 4.36 36.31
CA LEU A 44 -12.04 3.89 37.69
C LEU A 44 -10.68 3.30 38.10
N ALA A 45 -10.00 2.56 37.21
CA ALA A 45 -8.68 1.99 37.49
C ALA A 45 -7.63 3.10 37.67
N VAL A 46 -7.71 4.15 36.84
CA VAL A 46 -6.84 5.32 36.91
C VAL A 46 -7.07 6.11 38.19
N VAL A 47 -8.31 6.29 38.62
CA VAL A 47 -8.68 6.95 39.88
C VAL A 47 -8.09 6.20 41.07
N VAL A 48 -8.28 4.87 41.14
CA VAL A 48 -7.72 4.03 42.22
C VAL A 48 -6.20 4.13 42.26
N LEU A 49 -5.55 4.05 41.10
CA LEU A 49 -4.10 4.19 40.98
C LEU A 49 -3.62 5.58 41.40
N GLY A 50 -4.33 6.63 40.99
CA GLY A 50 -3.99 8.02 41.33
C GLY A 50 -4.05 8.28 42.83
N VAL A 51 -5.07 7.76 43.52
CA VAL A 51 -5.18 7.81 44.99
C VAL A 51 -4.03 7.04 45.65
N ALA A 52 -3.72 5.83 45.16
CA ALA A 52 -2.64 5.01 45.70
C ALA A 52 -1.27 5.70 45.58
N ILE A 53 -0.96 6.28 44.42
CA ILE A 53 0.31 7.00 44.17
C ILE A 53 0.39 8.27 45.01
N ALA A 54 -0.69 9.03 45.09
CA ALA A 54 -0.73 10.24 45.91
C ALA A 54 -0.60 9.92 47.41
N GLY A 55 -1.14 8.77 47.85
CA GLY A 55 -0.95 8.23 49.20
C GLY A 55 0.49 7.84 49.47
N ALA A 56 1.09 7.06 48.57
CA ALA A 56 2.48 6.61 48.67
C ALA A 56 3.50 7.77 48.63
N SER A 57 3.18 8.85 47.92
CA SER A 57 4.00 10.07 47.86
C SER A 57 3.90 10.94 49.12
N GLY A 58 3.20 10.48 50.15
CA GLY A 58 3.01 11.18 51.43
C GLY A 58 1.92 12.26 51.42
N GLY A 59 1.38 12.61 50.26
CA GLY A 59 0.32 13.64 50.13
C GLY A 59 -1.02 13.22 50.73
N LEU A 60 -1.35 11.93 50.66
CA LEU A 60 -2.64 11.39 51.10
C LEU A 60 -2.55 10.49 52.36
N MET A 61 -1.35 10.17 52.86
CA MET A 61 -1.16 9.48 54.15
C MET A 61 -1.82 10.24 55.31
N ALA A 62 -1.89 11.58 55.22
CA ALA A 62 -2.60 12.43 56.17
C ALA A 62 -4.12 12.16 56.26
N LEU A 63 -4.73 11.53 55.24
CA LEU A 63 -6.14 11.14 55.24
C LEU A 63 -6.39 9.77 55.87
N ALA A 64 -5.36 8.97 56.15
CA ALA A 64 -5.47 7.70 56.86
C ALA A 64 -5.40 7.86 58.38
N ASP A 65 -5.02 9.04 58.88
CA ASP A 65 -4.94 9.35 60.31
C ASP A 65 -6.27 9.96 60.81
N PRO A 66 -6.99 9.29 61.74
CA PRO A 66 -8.24 9.79 62.31
C PRO A 66 -8.06 11.12 63.07
N THR A 67 -6.86 11.43 63.56
CA THR A 67 -6.58 12.70 64.24
C THR A 67 -6.50 13.89 63.29
N ILE A 68 -6.21 13.66 62.00
CA ILE A 68 -6.12 14.69 60.97
C ILE A 68 -7.44 14.81 60.19
N THR A 69 -8.14 13.70 59.94
CA THR A 69 -9.43 13.71 59.23
C THR A 69 -10.60 14.23 60.05
N GLN A 70 -10.51 14.16 61.39
CA GLN A 70 -11.47 14.79 62.31
C GLN A 70 -11.05 16.20 62.77
N SER A 71 -9.99 16.77 62.17
CA SER A 71 -9.46 18.10 62.52
C SER A 71 -9.97 19.21 61.60
N ASP A 72 -9.68 20.46 61.97
CA ASP A 72 -9.96 21.70 61.23
C ASP A 72 -9.45 21.70 59.77
N ASN A 73 -8.54 20.79 59.39
CA ASN A 73 -7.95 20.69 58.05
C ASN A 73 -8.72 19.78 57.08
N GLN A 74 -9.87 19.21 57.48
CA GLN A 74 -10.65 18.28 56.65
C GLN A 74 -11.03 18.88 55.28
N VAL A 75 -11.45 20.14 55.24
CA VAL A 75 -11.84 20.85 54.00
C VAL A 75 -10.65 20.95 53.03
N ARG A 76 -9.45 21.23 53.54
CA ARG A 76 -8.24 21.31 52.72
C ARG A 76 -7.91 19.98 52.05
N LEU A 77 -7.96 18.90 52.82
CA LEU A 77 -7.57 17.57 52.33
C LEU A 77 -8.61 17.00 51.35
N THR A 78 -9.91 17.26 51.56
CA THR A 78 -10.94 16.85 50.60
C THR A 78 -10.82 17.60 49.28
N VAL A 79 -10.58 18.92 49.32
CA VAL A 79 -10.31 19.72 48.12
C VAL A 79 -9.05 19.22 47.41
N ALA A 80 -7.97 18.96 48.15
CA ALA A 80 -6.73 18.43 47.58
C ALA A 80 -6.93 17.07 46.89
N LEU A 81 -7.62 16.14 47.53
CA LEU A 81 -7.95 14.83 46.94
C LEU A 81 -8.80 14.99 45.66
N LEU A 82 -9.82 15.86 45.69
CA LEU A 82 -10.66 16.11 44.51
C LEU A 82 -9.82 16.63 43.33
N VAL A 83 -8.90 17.56 43.58
CA VAL A 83 -7.98 18.09 42.57
C VAL A 83 -7.08 16.98 42.01
N VAL A 84 -6.51 16.12 42.86
CA VAL A 84 -5.67 14.99 42.43
C VAL A 84 -6.45 14.05 41.52
N LEU A 85 -7.70 13.73 41.88
CA LEU A 85 -8.58 12.86 41.09
C LEU A 85 -8.91 13.47 39.73
N MET A 86 -9.33 14.74 39.72
CA MET A 86 -9.65 15.46 38.49
C MET A 86 -8.43 15.58 37.57
N ALA A 87 -7.27 15.93 38.13
CA ALA A 87 -6.03 16.05 37.37
C ALA A 87 -5.61 14.70 36.77
N SER A 88 -5.73 13.60 37.52
CA SER A 88 -5.38 12.26 37.04
C SER A 88 -6.30 11.80 35.91
N LEU A 89 -7.61 12.00 36.04
CA LEU A 89 -8.57 11.62 35.00
C LEU A 89 -8.43 12.48 33.74
N TYR A 90 -8.22 13.79 33.91
CA TYR A 90 -7.95 14.70 32.81
C TYR A 90 -6.67 14.33 32.06
N ALA A 91 -5.60 14.04 32.80
CA ALA A 91 -4.31 13.67 32.22
C ALA A 91 -4.39 12.33 31.47
N HIS A 92 -5.10 11.33 32.01
CA HIS A 92 -5.40 10.08 31.31
C HIS A 92 -6.12 10.31 29.98
N ASN A 93 -7.22 11.08 29.98
CA ASN A 93 -7.97 11.40 28.77
C ASN A 93 -7.12 12.15 27.74
N ARG A 94 -6.23 13.05 28.20
CA ARG A 94 -5.28 13.75 27.33
C ARG A 94 -4.22 12.81 26.76
N GLY A 95 -3.71 11.85 27.53
CA GLY A 95 -2.78 10.83 27.06
C GLY A 95 -3.42 9.91 26.02
N ASP A 96 -4.64 9.47 26.29
CA ASP A 96 -5.45 8.63 25.39
C ASP A 96 -5.76 9.34 24.06
N ALA A 97 -6.13 10.62 24.11
CA ALA A 97 -6.32 11.44 22.92
C ALA A 97 -5.01 11.65 22.14
N PHE A 98 -3.91 11.92 22.85
CA PHE A 98 -2.60 12.12 22.24
C PHE A 98 -2.07 10.87 21.52
N ALA A 99 -2.40 9.67 22.02
CA ALA A 99 -2.06 8.41 21.37
C ALA A 99 -2.72 8.22 20.00
N ASN A 100 -3.86 8.87 19.73
CA ASN A 100 -4.51 8.82 18.41
C ASN A 100 -3.89 9.81 17.40
N VAL A 101 -3.16 10.83 17.88
CA VAL A 101 -2.53 11.85 17.04
C VAL A 101 -1.08 11.48 16.68
N ILE A 102 -0.39 10.71 17.52
CA ILE A 102 0.97 10.25 17.23
C ILE A 102 0.97 9.12 16.19
N PRO A 103 1.70 9.26 15.07
CA PRO A 103 1.84 8.19 14.09
C PRO A 103 2.64 7.02 14.66
N ARG A 104 2.07 5.81 14.58
CA ARG A 104 2.65 4.56 15.14
C ARG A 104 4.00 4.12 14.53
N LYS A 105 4.48 4.82 13.51
CA LYS A 105 5.68 4.47 12.72
C LYS A 105 6.85 5.42 12.93
N MET A 106 6.98 6.02 14.11
CA MET A 106 8.21 6.74 14.46
C MET A 106 9.30 5.74 14.84
N SER A 107 10.12 5.40 13.85
CA SER A 107 11.38 4.69 14.04
C SER A 107 12.39 5.61 14.72
N LEU A 108 12.93 5.23 15.88
CA LEU A 108 14.01 5.95 16.58
C LEU A 108 15.30 6.09 15.72
N ARG A 109 15.36 5.42 14.57
CA ARG A 109 16.42 5.51 13.56
C ARG A 109 16.49 6.89 12.88
N LYS A 110 15.44 7.73 13.01
CA LYS A 110 15.38 9.10 12.47
C LYS A 110 16.33 10.11 13.12
N LEU A 111 16.89 9.80 14.30
CA LEU A 111 17.80 10.70 15.01
C LEU A 111 19.23 10.75 14.43
N THR A 112 19.54 9.89 13.46
CA THR A 112 20.88 9.77 12.84
C THR A 112 20.85 10.10 11.34
N GLU A 113 19.78 10.72 10.83
CA GLU A 113 19.58 10.93 9.39
C GLU A 113 20.57 11.97 8.82
N ARG A 114 21.42 11.52 7.90
CA ARG A 114 22.19 12.38 6.98
C ARG A 114 21.33 12.65 5.75
N THR A 115 21.39 13.89 5.25
CA THR A 115 20.69 14.34 4.04
C THR A 115 21.69 14.56 2.90
N LEU A 116 21.19 14.58 1.66
CA LEU A 116 21.99 14.94 0.48
C LEU A 116 22.55 16.36 0.57
N SER A 117 23.68 16.58 -0.09
CA SER A 117 24.26 17.92 -0.27
C SER A 117 23.40 18.77 -1.21
N THR A 118 23.24 20.05 -0.90
CA THR A 118 22.41 21.00 -1.66
C THR A 118 22.88 21.18 -3.12
N ASP A 119 24.14 20.85 -3.41
CA ASP A 119 24.75 20.98 -4.74
C ASP A 119 24.24 19.94 -5.76
N VAL A 120 23.54 18.89 -5.32
CA VAL A 120 23.07 17.78 -6.20
C VAL A 120 21.54 17.78 -6.38
N VAL A 121 20.84 18.72 -5.74
CA VAL A 121 19.38 18.80 -5.82
C VAL A 121 18.98 19.75 -6.95
N GLU A 122 18.37 19.20 -8.00
CA GLU A 122 17.76 19.99 -9.08
C GLU A 122 16.30 20.32 -8.73
N LEU A 123 15.92 21.58 -8.87
CA LEU A 123 14.56 22.02 -8.59
C LEU A 123 13.71 21.94 -9.87
N VAL A 124 12.84 20.93 -9.96
CA VAL A 124 11.94 20.74 -11.10
C VAL A 124 10.50 20.90 -10.65
N GLY A 125 9.80 21.92 -11.16
CA GLY A 125 8.37 22.14 -10.86
C GLY A 125 8.06 22.43 -9.38
N GLY A 126 9.00 22.98 -8.61
CA GLY A 126 8.83 23.31 -7.20
C GLY A 126 9.03 22.16 -6.22
N ARG A 127 9.43 20.96 -6.70
CA ARG A 127 9.88 19.84 -5.86
C ARG A 127 11.33 19.52 -6.21
N GLY A 128 12.19 19.32 -5.21
CA GLY A 128 13.57 18.92 -5.43
C GLY A 128 13.63 17.49 -5.94
N GLN A 129 14.40 17.25 -7.00
CA GLN A 129 14.74 15.92 -7.50
C GLN A 129 16.26 15.72 -7.44
N VAL A 130 16.66 14.46 -7.31
CA VAL A 130 18.07 14.05 -7.34
C VAL A 130 18.23 12.94 -8.36
N SER A 131 19.25 13.07 -9.22
CA SER A 131 19.69 11.99 -10.11
C SER A 131 20.77 11.18 -9.40
N ILE A 132 20.53 9.88 -9.26
CA ILE A 132 21.47 8.94 -8.64
C ILE A 132 22.29 8.28 -9.75
N SER A 133 23.61 8.35 -9.64
CA SER A 133 24.53 7.68 -10.56
C SER A 133 25.16 6.47 -9.88
N VAL A 134 25.20 5.30 -10.54
CA VAL A 134 25.91 4.13 -10.02
C VAL A 134 27.40 4.28 -10.28
N SER A 135 28.19 4.21 -9.21
CA SER A 135 29.64 4.33 -9.24
C SER A 135 30.31 2.95 -9.22
N GLY A 136 31.19 2.71 -10.20
CA GLY A 136 31.93 1.45 -10.30
C GLY A 136 31.13 0.30 -10.92
N ASP A 137 31.63 -0.93 -10.75
CA ASP A 137 30.94 -2.14 -11.17
C ASP A 137 29.90 -2.57 -10.13
N VAL A 138 28.76 -3.10 -10.60
CA VAL A 138 27.75 -3.72 -9.73
C VAL A 138 28.34 -5.00 -9.15
N ALA A 139 28.45 -5.09 -7.83
CA ALA A 139 28.97 -6.26 -7.12
C ALA A 139 27.93 -7.38 -7.02
N ASP A 140 28.37 -8.59 -6.69
CA ASP A 140 27.49 -9.72 -6.38
C ASP A 140 27.18 -9.79 -4.88
N VAL A 141 25.94 -10.12 -4.53
CA VAL A 141 25.56 -10.41 -3.15
C VAL A 141 26.14 -11.76 -2.73
N GLU A 142 26.80 -11.79 -1.56
CA GLU A 142 27.42 -13.01 -1.04
C GLU A 142 26.38 -14.12 -0.84
N GLY A 143 26.70 -15.33 -1.31
CA GLY A 143 25.80 -16.49 -1.23
C GLY A 143 24.77 -16.60 -2.36
N TYR A 144 24.76 -15.69 -3.33
CA TYR A 144 23.88 -15.73 -4.51
C TYR A 144 24.66 -15.96 -5.83
N PRO A 145 23.98 -16.46 -6.89
CA PRO A 145 24.56 -16.51 -8.22
C PRO A 145 24.90 -15.12 -8.77
N PRO A 146 25.96 -15.00 -9.60
CA PRO A 146 26.39 -13.72 -10.14
C PRO A 146 25.38 -13.15 -11.14
N VAL A 147 25.24 -11.83 -11.13
CA VAL A 147 24.34 -11.11 -12.06
C VAL A 147 24.88 -11.17 -13.50
N PRO A 148 24.02 -11.43 -14.52
CA PRO A 148 24.40 -11.35 -15.93
C PRO A 148 24.97 -9.99 -16.34
N HIS A 149 25.92 -9.97 -17.28
CA HIS A 149 26.59 -8.74 -17.73
C HIS A 149 25.62 -7.69 -18.28
N GLU A 150 24.58 -8.11 -18.99
CA GLU A 150 23.55 -7.21 -19.54
C GLU A 150 22.81 -6.44 -18.45
N ILE A 151 22.42 -7.12 -17.37
CA ILE A 151 21.75 -6.48 -16.23
C ILE A 151 22.71 -5.55 -15.49
N ARG A 152 23.99 -5.93 -15.33
CA ARG A 152 24.99 -5.04 -14.72
C ARG A 152 25.20 -3.76 -15.53
N ALA A 153 25.19 -3.85 -16.86
CA ALA A 153 25.28 -2.69 -17.74
C ALA A 153 24.02 -1.82 -17.61
N ALA A 154 22.83 -2.42 -17.65
CA ALA A 154 21.56 -1.70 -17.52
C ALA A 154 21.42 -0.97 -16.17
N ILE A 155 21.86 -1.57 -15.05
CA ILE A 155 21.85 -0.92 -13.74
C ILE A 155 22.82 0.27 -13.71
N ARG A 156 24.01 0.12 -14.31
CA ARG A 156 25.06 1.13 -14.32
C ARG A 156 24.72 2.33 -15.19
N ASP A 157 24.23 2.06 -16.39
CA ASP A 157 23.99 3.06 -17.43
C ASP A 157 22.57 3.65 -17.34
N GLY A 158 21.74 3.14 -16.42
CA GLY A 158 20.39 3.62 -16.17
C GLY A 158 20.36 5.02 -15.55
N GLU A 159 19.30 5.77 -15.85
CA GLU A 159 19.03 7.10 -15.30
C GLU A 159 18.03 7.01 -14.14
N TRP A 160 18.48 7.36 -12.93
CA TRP A 160 17.76 7.06 -11.69
C TRP A 160 17.36 8.32 -10.92
N THR A 161 16.16 8.84 -11.20
CA THR A 161 15.67 10.07 -10.54
C THR A 161 14.73 9.77 -9.37
N PHE A 162 14.95 10.45 -8.25
CA PHE A 162 14.15 10.34 -7.02
C PHE A 162 13.82 11.71 -6.40
N PRO A 163 12.78 11.82 -5.57
CA PRO A 163 12.54 13.03 -4.77
C PRO A 163 13.69 13.31 -3.82
N ALA A 164 14.14 14.56 -3.73
CA ALA A 164 15.27 14.96 -2.89
C ALA A 164 14.87 15.34 -1.44
N ASP A 165 13.58 15.38 -1.14
CA ASP A 165 13.02 15.76 0.17
C ASP A 165 12.98 14.61 1.20
N ILE A 166 13.64 13.49 0.89
CA ILE A 166 13.67 12.30 1.73
C ILE A 166 15.10 11.96 2.23
N PRO A 167 15.24 11.31 3.40
CA PRO A 167 16.54 10.94 3.97
C PRO A 167 17.32 9.96 3.09
N LEU A 168 18.66 9.96 3.20
CA LEU A 168 19.54 9.11 2.38
C LEU A 168 19.20 7.62 2.51
N ILE A 169 18.93 7.15 3.73
CA ILE A 169 18.51 5.77 4.02
C ILE A 169 17.19 5.38 3.33
N GLU A 170 16.28 6.34 3.16
CA GLU A 170 15.02 6.13 2.45
C GLU A 170 15.25 6.12 0.94
N LEU A 171 16.16 6.96 0.43
CA LEU A 171 16.60 6.92 -0.97
C LEU A 171 17.27 5.59 -1.33
N GLU A 172 18.20 5.11 -0.49
CA GLU A 172 18.83 3.79 -0.62
C GLU A 172 17.79 2.69 -0.72
N SER A 173 16.83 2.67 0.21
CA SER A 173 15.76 1.67 0.23
C SER A 173 14.89 1.74 -1.03
N ARG A 174 14.46 2.94 -1.44
CA ARG A 174 13.64 3.12 -2.65
C ARG A 174 14.39 2.77 -3.92
N PHE A 175 15.69 3.06 -3.98
CA PHE A 175 16.50 2.70 -5.12
C PHE A 175 16.69 1.19 -5.19
N ALA A 176 16.97 0.52 -4.07
CA ALA A 176 17.02 -0.94 -3.99
C ALA A 176 15.69 -1.58 -4.44
N ASP A 177 14.55 -1.09 -3.94
CA ASP A 177 13.21 -1.58 -4.31
C ASP A 177 12.91 -1.40 -5.80
N ARG A 178 13.32 -0.27 -6.38
CA ARG A 178 13.17 0.01 -7.81
C ARG A 178 14.00 -0.95 -8.66
N LEU A 179 15.29 -1.11 -8.35
CA LEU A 179 16.16 -2.05 -9.05
C LEU A 179 15.65 -3.49 -8.92
N GLN A 180 15.18 -3.87 -7.73
CA GLN A 180 14.62 -5.18 -7.49
C GLN A 180 13.38 -5.44 -8.36
N THR A 181 12.50 -4.46 -8.48
CA THR A 181 11.27 -4.58 -9.27
C THR A 181 11.54 -4.56 -10.77
N GLU A 182 12.42 -3.67 -11.22
CA GLU A 182 12.71 -3.44 -12.64
C GLU A 182 13.45 -4.63 -13.27
N PHE A 183 14.36 -5.26 -12.51
CA PHE A 183 15.18 -6.38 -13.00
C PHE A 183 14.85 -7.73 -12.32
N ASP A 184 13.78 -7.82 -11.52
CA ASP A 184 13.36 -9.02 -10.74
C ASP A 184 14.49 -9.64 -9.89
N LEU A 185 15.38 -8.80 -9.36
CA LEU A 185 16.60 -9.22 -8.64
C LEU A 185 16.26 -9.99 -7.36
N ALA A 186 17.02 -11.03 -7.05
CA ALA A 186 16.73 -11.83 -5.86
C ALA A 186 17.00 -11.08 -4.54
N ALA A 187 18.02 -10.23 -4.56
CA ALA A 187 18.44 -9.36 -3.47
C ALA A 187 19.20 -8.17 -4.08
N VAL A 188 19.08 -7.01 -3.45
CA VAL A 188 19.82 -5.80 -3.84
C VAL A 188 20.22 -5.06 -2.57
N GLU A 189 21.48 -4.66 -2.51
CA GLU A 189 22.00 -3.75 -1.50
C GLU A 189 22.50 -2.49 -2.20
N VAL A 190 22.04 -1.34 -1.72
CA VAL A 190 22.41 -0.04 -2.27
C VAL A 190 22.91 0.83 -1.12
N THR A 191 24.06 1.47 -1.31
CA THR A 191 24.53 2.53 -0.42
C THR A 191 24.79 3.79 -1.23
N LEU A 192 24.40 4.94 -0.69
CA LEU A 192 24.59 6.24 -1.31
C LEU A 192 25.58 7.08 -0.52
N ASP A 193 26.36 7.89 -1.24
CA ASP A 193 27.08 9.01 -0.65
C ASP A 193 26.26 10.32 -0.67
N GLU A 194 26.79 11.36 -0.02
CA GLU A 194 26.15 12.69 0.05
C GLU A 194 26.06 13.41 -1.32
N ARG A 195 26.68 12.85 -2.36
CA ARG A 195 26.67 13.35 -3.74
C ARG A 195 25.79 12.52 -4.69
N ALA A 196 24.91 11.68 -4.14
CA ALA A 196 24.04 10.78 -4.89
C ALA A 196 24.79 9.77 -5.78
N ARG A 197 26.01 9.38 -5.39
CA ARG A 197 26.72 8.26 -6.03
C ARG A 197 26.38 6.98 -5.28
N ALA A 198 25.81 6.02 -5.99
CA ALA A 198 25.44 4.74 -5.43
C ALA A 198 26.55 3.71 -5.63
N THR A 199 26.77 2.85 -4.65
CA THR A 199 27.40 1.54 -4.87
C THR A 199 26.32 0.47 -4.71
N VAL A 200 26.31 -0.48 -5.64
CA VAL A 200 25.23 -1.47 -5.76
C VAL A 200 25.82 -2.87 -5.72
N ALA A 201 25.30 -3.71 -4.84
CA ALA A 201 25.45 -5.16 -4.93
C ALA A 201 24.10 -5.77 -5.29
N ALA A 202 24.06 -6.69 -6.25
CA ALA A 202 22.84 -7.32 -6.71
C ALA A 202 23.02 -8.84 -6.79
N ALA A 203 21.93 -9.57 -6.60
CA ALA A 203 21.84 -10.98 -6.89
C ALA A 203 21.10 -11.17 -8.20
N ALA A 204 21.49 -12.21 -8.97
CA ALA A 204 20.79 -12.55 -10.20
C ALA A 204 19.27 -12.63 -9.98
N PRO A 205 18.46 -12.29 -10.99
CA PRO A 205 17.01 -12.35 -10.88
C PRO A 205 16.54 -13.72 -10.41
N PHE A 206 15.39 -13.77 -9.76
CA PHE A 206 14.63 -15.02 -9.63
C PHE A 206 14.00 -15.43 -10.98
N GLY A 207 14.77 -15.36 -12.06
CA GLY A 207 14.48 -15.96 -13.36
C GLY A 207 14.65 -17.48 -13.26
N GLY A 208 13.81 -18.12 -12.47
CA GLY A 208 13.78 -19.57 -12.30
C GLY A 208 12.46 -20.14 -12.79
N LEU A 209 12.52 -21.24 -13.53
CA LEU A 209 11.34 -22.06 -13.87
C LEU A 209 10.51 -22.42 -12.62
N SER A 210 11.13 -22.44 -11.43
CA SER A 210 10.49 -22.77 -10.15
C SER A 210 9.29 -21.90 -9.78
N LYS A 211 9.33 -20.58 -10.04
CA LYS A 211 8.18 -19.69 -9.75
C LYS A 211 7.04 -19.86 -10.76
N ARG A 212 7.37 -20.27 -11.99
CA ARG A 212 6.43 -20.38 -13.12
C ARG A 212 5.82 -21.77 -13.26
N LEU A 213 6.37 -22.76 -12.55
CA LEU A 213 5.95 -24.14 -12.64
C LEU A 213 4.88 -24.46 -11.59
N PRO A 214 3.64 -24.82 -11.99
CA PRO A 214 2.61 -25.21 -11.05
C PRO A 214 3.03 -26.44 -10.22
N THR A 215 2.54 -26.54 -8.99
CA THR A 215 2.78 -27.69 -8.12
C THR A 215 2.46 -29.00 -8.84
N GLY A 216 3.40 -29.96 -8.81
CA GLY A 216 3.22 -31.28 -9.44
C GLY A 216 3.56 -31.34 -10.94
N LYS A 217 3.90 -30.21 -11.58
CA LYS A 217 4.37 -30.18 -12.98
C LYS A 217 5.90 -30.32 -13.07
N ARG A 218 6.39 -30.55 -14.28
CA ARG A 218 7.82 -30.56 -14.65
C ARG A 218 8.05 -29.62 -15.83
N ALA A 219 9.13 -28.87 -15.79
CA ALA A 219 9.54 -28.04 -16.93
C ALA A 219 10.36 -28.90 -17.89
N VAL A 220 9.95 -28.95 -19.15
CA VAL A 220 10.63 -29.68 -20.22
C VAL A 220 10.87 -28.71 -21.38
N SER A 221 12.12 -28.57 -21.79
CA SER A 221 12.49 -27.80 -22.98
C SER A 221 12.53 -28.72 -24.18
N ILE A 222 11.88 -28.32 -25.26
CA ILE A 222 11.86 -29.05 -26.53
C ILE A 222 12.18 -28.09 -27.68
N ASP A 223 12.84 -28.60 -28.71
CA ASP A 223 13.00 -27.90 -29.97
C ASP A 223 11.75 -28.14 -30.82
N ALA A 224 11.14 -27.07 -31.34
CA ALA A 224 9.91 -27.16 -32.13
C ALA A 224 9.80 -26.01 -33.13
N LEU A 225 8.91 -26.16 -34.11
CA LEU A 225 8.46 -25.04 -34.92
C LEU A 225 7.51 -24.18 -34.07
N VAL A 226 8.02 -23.05 -33.57
CA VAL A 226 7.30 -22.13 -32.68
C VAL A 226 6.43 -21.18 -33.50
N PRO A 227 5.13 -21.05 -33.21
CA PRO A 227 4.28 -20.05 -33.86
C PRO A 227 4.65 -18.61 -33.46
N THR A 228 4.58 -17.68 -34.40
CA THR A 228 4.69 -16.25 -34.10
C THR A 228 3.63 -15.83 -33.09
N GLY A 229 4.01 -15.01 -32.12
CA GLY A 229 3.09 -14.50 -31.10
C GLY A 229 2.87 -15.45 -29.93
N LEU A 230 3.49 -16.65 -29.92
CA LEU A 230 3.47 -17.52 -28.74
C LEU A 230 4.00 -16.75 -27.53
N ALA A 231 3.29 -16.83 -26.41
CA ALA A 231 3.60 -16.10 -25.19
C ALA A 231 3.67 -17.05 -23.99
N VAL A 232 4.39 -16.62 -22.95
CA VAL A 232 4.36 -17.31 -21.66
C VAL A 232 2.93 -17.36 -21.13
N GLY A 233 2.52 -18.52 -20.63
CA GLY A 233 1.16 -18.81 -20.17
C GLY A 233 0.19 -19.26 -21.25
N ASP A 234 0.61 -19.37 -22.51
CA ASP A 234 -0.22 -20.03 -23.54
C ASP A 234 -0.41 -21.51 -23.22
N GLU A 235 -1.63 -21.98 -23.45
CA GLU A 235 -1.95 -23.40 -23.43
C GLU A 235 -1.63 -23.98 -24.80
N VAL A 236 -0.89 -25.09 -24.83
CA VAL A 236 -0.45 -25.73 -26.06
C VAL A 236 -0.72 -27.23 -26.02
N SER A 237 -0.84 -27.80 -27.21
CA SER A 237 -0.90 -29.24 -27.45
C SER A 237 0.32 -29.62 -28.29
N VAL A 238 1.14 -30.53 -27.76
CA VAL A 238 2.34 -31.04 -28.43
C VAL A 238 2.06 -32.45 -28.94
N VAL A 239 2.23 -32.64 -30.24
CA VAL A 239 2.11 -33.95 -30.89
C VAL A 239 3.51 -34.52 -31.05
N ALA A 240 3.77 -35.67 -30.44
CA ALA A 240 5.05 -36.38 -30.51
C ALA A 240 4.78 -37.86 -30.81
N GLY A 241 4.90 -38.25 -32.09
CA GLY A 241 4.49 -39.56 -32.56
C GLY A 241 2.98 -39.76 -32.45
N ASP A 242 2.56 -40.87 -31.85
CA ASP A 242 1.14 -41.21 -31.64
C ASP A 242 0.53 -40.58 -30.37
N GLU A 243 1.33 -39.86 -29.57
CA GLU A 243 0.90 -39.23 -28.33
C GLU A 243 0.70 -37.72 -28.47
N THR A 244 -0.28 -37.19 -27.74
CA THR A 244 -0.57 -35.76 -27.67
C THR A 244 -0.53 -35.31 -26.21
N VAL A 245 0.33 -34.32 -25.92
CA VAL A 245 0.57 -33.81 -24.58
C VAL A 245 0.05 -32.38 -24.46
N SER A 246 -0.85 -32.16 -23.50
CA SER A 246 -1.27 -30.81 -23.11
C SER A 246 -0.25 -30.18 -22.14
N ALA A 247 0.14 -28.94 -22.41
CA ALA A 247 1.13 -28.23 -21.64
C ALA A 247 0.87 -26.71 -21.60
N THR A 248 1.50 -26.02 -20.65
CA THR A 248 1.49 -24.55 -20.58
C THR A 248 2.90 -24.02 -20.85
N VAL A 249 3.05 -22.98 -21.68
CA VAL A 249 4.35 -22.37 -21.97
C VAL A 249 4.86 -21.62 -20.75
N VAL A 250 6.07 -21.93 -20.28
CA VAL A 250 6.74 -21.27 -19.14
C VAL A 250 8.01 -20.51 -19.53
N GLY A 251 8.55 -20.78 -20.71
CA GLY A 251 9.71 -20.12 -21.29
C GLY A 251 9.70 -20.21 -22.81
N ILE A 252 10.26 -19.18 -23.46
CA ILE A 252 10.39 -19.05 -24.91
C ILE A 252 11.81 -18.56 -25.17
N ASP A 253 12.46 -19.15 -26.16
CA ASP A 253 13.77 -18.73 -26.63
C ASP A 253 13.69 -17.52 -27.57
N ASN A 254 14.61 -16.57 -27.44
CA ASN A 254 14.64 -15.30 -28.18
C ASN A 254 13.28 -14.58 -28.31
N PRO A 255 12.66 -14.15 -27.19
CA PRO A 255 11.45 -13.33 -27.26
C PRO A 255 11.72 -12.01 -27.99
N VAL A 256 10.78 -11.61 -28.85
CA VAL A 256 10.77 -10.30 -29.49
C VAL A 256 9.72 -9.44 -28.81
N GLU A 257 10.10 -8.22 -28.46
CA GLU A 257 9.16 -7.23 -27.96
C GLU A 257 8.30 -6.71 -29.12
N ALA A 258 6.98 -6.79 -28.99
CA ALA A 258 6.09 -6.37 -30.05
C ALA A 258 6.20 -4.84 -30.27
N PRO A 259 6.43 -4.36 -31.51
CA PRO A 259 6.48 -2.93 -31.77
C PRO A 259 5.16 -2.26 -31.38
N ILE A 260 5.25 -1.09 -30.77
CA ILE A 260 4.10 -0.27 -30.42
C ILE A 260 3.54 0.26 -31.75
N VAL A 261 2.50 -0.39 -32.27
CA VAL A 261 1.75 0.15 -33.40
C VAL A 261 0.86 1.25 -32.85
N GLU A 262 1.27 2.51 -33.04
CA GLU A 262 0.41 3.66 -32.87
C GLU A 262 -0.75 3.51 -33.85
N SER A 263 -1.95 3.24 -33.34
CA SER A 263 -3.16 3.25 -34.15
C SER A 263 -3.49 4.70 -34.48
N ASP A 264 -3.25 5.07 -35.74
CA ASP A 264 -3.45 6.42 -36.29
C ASP A 264 -4.95 6.67 -36.58
N GLU A 265 -5.80 6.54 -35.54
CA GLU A 265 -7.22 6.86 -35.62
C GLU A 265 -7.57 8.02 -34.66
N GLY A 266 -7.47 9.23 -35.22
CA GLY A 266 -8.30 10.43 -34.98
C GLY A 266 -8.82 10.77 -33.58
N ASP A 267 -8.28 11.85 -33.03
CA ASP A 267 -8.86 12.87 -32.13
C ASP A 267 -9.99 12.45 -31.15
N GLU A 268 -9.65 12.37 -29.87
CA GLU A 268 -10.04 13.34 -28.82
C GLU A 268 -9.50 12.86 -27.46
N SER A 269 -9.25 13.83 -26.58
CA SER A 269 -8.50 13.73 -25.32
C SER A 269 -8.76 12.48 -24.46
N ASP A 270 -7.66 11.98 -23.86
CA ASP A 270 -7.58 10.95 -22.79
C ASP A 270 -7.31 9.49 -23.24
N ALA A 271 -6.52 9.32 -24.29
CA ALA A 271 -5.97 8.02 -24.67
C ALA A 271 -4.98 7.50 -23.61
N THR A 272 -5.46 6.57 -22.77
CA THR A 272 -4.62 5.74 -21.90
C THR A 272 -3.46 5.15 -22.72
N LYS A 273 -2.21 5.47 -22.35
CA LYS A 273 -0.99 4.92 -22.96
C LYS A 273 -1.15 3.39 -23.12
N PRO A 274 -0.98 2.81 -24.32
CA PRO A 274 -1.18 1.38 -24.52
C PRO A 274 -0.29 0.60 -23.55
N ALA A 275 -0.88 -0.36 -22.82
CA ALA A 275 -0.15 -1.19 -21.88
C ALA A 275 0.98 -1.94 -22.62
N PRO A 276 2.18 -2.07 -22.01
CA PRO A 276 3.27 -2.84 -22.60
C PRO A 276 2.80 -4.27 -22.88
N ARG A 277 2.96 -4.74 -24.12
CA ARG A 277 2.61 -6.11 -24.50
C ARG A 277 3.70 -7.04 -23.98
N ALA A 278 3.30 -8.15 -23.37
CA ALA A 278 4.26 -9.17 -22.94
C ALA A 278 5.10 -9.66 -24.15
N PRO A 279 6.38 -9.96 -23.95
CA PRO A 279 7.25 -10.47 -25.01
C PRO A 279 6.68 -11.77 -25.62
N THR A 280 6.79 -11.91 -26.94
CA THR A 280 6.29 -13.08 -27.68
C THR A 280 7.34 -13.66 -28.63
N ALA A 281 7.16 -14.90 -29.08
CA ALA A 281 8.05 -15.52 -30.04
C ALA A 281 7.94 -14.83 -31.41
N ALA A 282 9.08 -14.59 -32.09
CA ALA A 282 9.10 -14.19 -33.50
C ALA A 282 8.48 -15.25 -34.42
N GLY A 283 8.56 -16.52 -33.99
CA GLY A 283 8.16 -17.70 -34.73
C GLY A 283 9.29 -18.28 -35.59
N GLY A 284 9.12 -19.53 -36.02
CA GLY A 284 10.15 -20.32 -36.70
C GLY A 284 10.74 -21.42 -35.82
N ASP A 285 11.86 -22.00 -36.24
CA ASP A 285 12.54 -23.04 -35.45
C ASP A 285 13.13 -22.41 -34.18
N GLY A 286 12.82 -23.00 -33.02
CA GLY A 286 13.31 -22.51 -31.75
C GLY A 286 13.04 -23.48 -30.61
N SER A 287 13.52 -23.13 -29.42
CA SER A 287 13.26 -23.92 -28.22
C SER A 287 12.15 -23.29 -27.37
N VAL A 288 11.29 -24.13 -26.79
CA VAL A 288 10.22 -23.72 -25.90
C VAL A 288 10.25 -24.57 -24.64
N THR A 289 10.08 -23.93 -23.48
CA THR A 289 9.97 -24.64 -22.20
C THR A 289 8.52 -24.74 -21.79
N LEU A 290 8.08 -25.98 -21.55
CA LEU A 290 6.70 -26.33 -21.26
C LEU A 290 6.54 -26.89 -19.85
N ALA A 291 5.47 -26.51 -19.17
CA ALA A 291 5.03 -27.13 -17.93
C ALA A 291 4.11 -28.32 -18.23
N VAL A 292 4.61 -29.53 -17.96
CA VAL A 292 3.92 -30.79 -18.26
C VAL A 292 3.67 -31.61 -17.00
N SER A 293 2.76 -32.58 -17.08
CA SER A 293 2.58 -33.56 -16.01
C SER A 293 3.81 -34.46 -15.90
N ARG A 294 4.03 -35.06 -14.72
CA ARG A 294 5.14 -36.01 -14.52
C ARG A 294 5.14 -37.17 -15.53
N GLN A 295 3.95 -37.66 -15.91
CA GLN A 295 3.81 -38.80 -16.83
C GLN A 295 4.17 -38.45 -18.27
N ALA A 296 4.01 -37.19 -18.66
CA ALA A 296 4.27 -36.74 -20.03
C ALA A 296 5.71 -36.30 -20.29
N VAL A 297 6.59 -36.36 -19.28
CA VAL A 297 8.00 -36.00 -19.42
C VAL A 297 8.69 -36.96 -20.38
N ASP A 298 8.49 -38.27 -20.20
CA ASP A 298 9.20 -39.30 -20.97
C ASP A 298 8.80 -39.29 -22.45
N THR A 299 7.58 -38.84 -22.78
CA THR A 299 7.11 -38.65 -24.16
C THR A 299 7.85 -37.52 -24.88
N LEU A 300 8.20 -36.45 -24.15
CA LEU A 300 8.74 -35.21 -24.72
C LEU A 300 10.27 -35.11 -24.64
N VAL A 301 10.89 -35.75 -23.65
CA VAL A 301 12.35 -35.69 -23.48
C VAL A 301 13.03 -36.56 -24.52
N GLY A 302 13.87 -35.95 -25.36
CA GLY A 302 14.63 -36.65 -26.39
C GLY A 302 13.86 -36.94 -27.69
N THR A 303 12.64 -36.42 -27.80
CA THR A 303 11.81 -36.53 -29.02
C THR A 303 11.61 -35.13 -29.61
N THR A 304 11.79 -34.99 -30.92
CA THR A 304 11.38 -33.77 -31.63
C THR A 304 9.88 -33.86 -31.91
N PRO A 305 9.04 -32.94 -31.40
CA PRO A 305 7.62 -32.95 -31.66
C PRO A 305 7.32 -32.73 -33.14
N ASP A 306 6.34 -33.48 -33.68
CA ASP A 306 5.85 -33.32 -35.05
C ASP A 306 5.08 -32.01 -35.21
N ARG A 307 4.42 -31.56 -34.13
CA ARG A 307 3.62 -30.33 -34.14
C ARG A 307 3.46 -29.73 -32.76
N LEU A 308 3.53 -28.40 -32.69
CA LEU A 308 3.11 -27.61 -31.54
C LEU A 308 1.91 -26.75 -31.93
N VAL A 309 0.78 -26.94 -31.24
CA VAL A 309 -0.49 -26.25 -31.53
C VAL A 309 -0.85 -25.37 -30.33
N VAL A 310 -1.04 -24.06 -30.56
CA VAL A 310 -1.55 -23.15 -29.54
C VAL A 310 -3.06 -23.29 -29.42
N LEU A 311 -3.53 -23.51 -28.19
CA LEU A 311 -4.94 -23.66 -27.89
C LEU A 311 -5.57 -22.30 -27.59
N SER A 312 -6.80 -22.10 -28.09
CA SER A 312 -7.57 -20.89 -27.78
C SER A 312 -7.89 -20.84 -26.29
N ARG A 313 -7.52 -19.74 -25.63
CA ARG A 313 -7.89 -19.47 -24.21
C ARG A 313 -9.32 -18.91 -24.06
N GLY A 314 -10.05 -18.76 -25.16
CA GLY A 314 -11.33 -18.04 -25.18
C GLY A 314 -11.16 -16.54 -24.90
N VAL A 315 -12.28 -15.81 -24.87
CA VAL A 315 -12.30 -14.45 -24.33
C VAL A 315 -12.42 -14.54 -22.82
N ARG A 316 -11.54 -13.88 -22.05
CA ARG A 316 -11.68 -13.87 -20.58
C ARG A 316 -13.09 -13.35 -20.25
N ARG A 317 -13.83 -14.03 -19.37
CA ARG A 317 -15.27 -13.79 -19.11
C ARG A 317 -15.59 -12.32 -18.81
N GLU A 318 -14.66 -11.62 -18.19
CA GLU A 318 -14.71 -10.19 -17.92
C GLU A 318 -14.75 -9.32 -19.19
N PHE A 319 -14.00 -9.65 -20.23
CA PHE A 319 -14.02 -8.95 -21.52
C PHE A 319 -15.23 -9.34 -22.37
N GLU A 320 -15.74 -10.57 -22.19
CA GLU A 320 -17.00 -11.01 -22.78
C GLU A 320 -18.18 -10.20 -22.22
N LEU A 321 -18.24 -9.99 -20.91
CA LEU A 321 -19.27 -9.16 -20.27
C LEU A 321 -19.27 -7.73 -20.80
N VAL A 322 -18.09 -7.10 -20.91
CA VAL A 322 -17.95 -5.75 -21.48
C VAL A 322 -18.40 -5.73 -22.93
N SER A 323 -18.07 -6.77 -23.71
CA SER A 323 -18.48 -6.91 -25.12
C SER A 323 -19.99 -7.10 -25.27
N LEU A 324 -20.62 -7.88 -24.40
CA LEU A 324 -22.07 -8.09 -24.36
C LEU A 324 -22.81 -6.81 -23.99
N LEU A 325 -22.34 -6.07 -22.98
CA LEU A 325 -22.90 -4.77 -22.59
C LEU A 325 -22.76 -3.75 -23.72
N ARG A 326 -21.60 -3.70 -24.40
CA ARG A 326 -21.41 -2.82 -25.56
C ARG A 326 -22.35 -3.15 -26.71
N ARG A 327 -22.55 -4.45 -26.99
CA ARG A 327 -23.48 -4.95 -28.01
C ARG A 327 -24.93 -4.62 -27.66
N ALA A 328 -25.29 -4.65 -26.37
CA ALA A 328 -26.59 -4.21 -25.86
C ALA A 328 -26.74 -2.68 -25.80
N GLY A 329 -25.83 -1.91 -26.41
CA GLY A 329 -25.89 -0.44 -26.45
C GLY A 329 -25.51 0.24 -25.14
N LYS A 330 -25.00 -0.50 -24.14
CA LYS A 330 -24.54 0.06 -22.86
C LYS A 330 -23.07 0.46 -22.93
N ARG A 331 -22.70 1.47 -22.14
CA ARG A 331 -21.34 2.00 -21.99
C ARG A 331 -21.02 2.16 -20.51
N PHE A 332 -19.74 2.24 -20.19
CA PHE A 332 -19.26 2.58 -18.86
C PHE A 332 -18.75 4.01 -18.90
N SER A 333 -19.11 4.81 -17.90
CA SER A 333 -18.53 6.14 -17.70
C SER A 333 -17.99 6.28 -16.28
N ARG A 334 -16.94 7.09 -16.15
CA ARG A 334 -16.34 7.51 -14.89
C ARG A 334 -16.70 8.97 -14.71
N LEU A 335 -17.36 9.31 -13.60
CA LEU A 335 -17.87 10.65 -13.35
C LEU A 335 -17.34 11.14 -12.01
N SER A 336 -16.92 12.40 -11.97
CA SER A 336 -16.59 13.09 -10.71
C SER A 336 -17.82 13.79 -10.20
N VAL A 337 -18.08 13.69 -8.89
CA VAL A 337 -19.22 14.34 -8.25
C VAL A 337 -18.85 15.78 -7.90
N GLY A 338 -19.58 16.74 -8.47
CA GLY A 338 -19.44 18.17 -8.19
C GLY A 338 -19.97 18.56 -6.81
N ALA A 339 -19.49 19.70 -6.31
CA ALA A 339 -20.04 20.34 -5.11
C ALA A 339 -21.42 20.94 -5.40
N ASP A 340 -22.33 20.90 -4.41
CA ASP A 340 -23.70 21.38 -4.53
C ASP A 340 -24.55 20.67 -5.62
N GLY A 341 -24.07 19.52 -6.10
CA GLY A 341 -24.75 18.68 -7.08
C GLY A 341 -25.80 17.74 -6.47
N PRO A 342 -26.61 17.06 -7.30
CA PRO A 342 -27.67 16.16 -6.86
C PRO A 342 -27.18 14.90 -6.14
N LEU A 343 -25.86 14.64 -6.16
CA LEU A 343 -25.22 13.54 -5.44
C LEU A 343 -24.37 14.01 -4.25
N ASP A 344 -24.30 15.31 -3.97
CA ASP A 344 -23.48 15.82 -2.87
C ASP A 344 -24.19 15.66 -1.53
N GLY A 345 -23.66 14.79 -0.68
CA GLY A 345 -24.15 14.58 0.69
C GLY A 345 -25.42 13.76 0.79
N VAL A 346 -25.81 13.05 -0.28
CA VAL A 346 -27.02 12.22 -0.32
C VAL A 346 -26.68 10.75 -0.63
N THR A 347 -27.63 9.85 -0.34
CA THR A 347 -27.46 8.42 -0.67
C THR A 347 -27.87 8.12 -2.11
N LEU A 348 -27.35 7.03 -2.67
CA LEU A 348 -27.74 6.57 -4.02
C LEU A 348 -29.25 6.29 -4.16
N SER A 349 -29.91 5.84 -3.09
CA SER A 349 -31.35 5.65 -3.02
C SER A 349 -32.10 6.99 -3.07
N ASP A 350 -31.66 7.97 -2.28
CA ASP A 350 -32.32 9.28 -2.21
C ASP A 350 -32.20 10.04 -3.54
N ALA A 351 -31.06 9.91 -4.20
CA ALA A 351 -30.83 10.45 -5.53
C ALA A 351 -31.58 9.72 -6.66
N ALA A 352 -32.19 8.57 -6.36
CA ALA A 352 -32.98 7.74 -7.28
C ALA A 352 -32.31 7.52 -8.65
N VAL A 353 -30.97 7.38 -8.68
CA VAL A 353 -30.15 7.45 -9.90
C VAL A 353 -30.65 6.54 -11.03
N ARG A 354 -31.09 5.33 -10.66
CA ARG A 354 -31.60 4.35 -11.62
C ARG A 354 -32.94 4.74 -12.23
N ASP A 355 -33.83 5.34 -11.44
CA ASP A 355 -35.17 5.70 -11.88
C ASP A 355 -35.19 7.04 -12.62
N THR A 356 -34.35 7.98 -12.18
CA THR A 356 -34.25 9.33 -12.77
C THR A 356 -33.42 9.34 -14.06
N TYR A 357 -32.29 8.63 -14.09
CA TYR A 357 -31.34 8.70 -15.20
C TYR A 357 -31.21 7.39 -15.97
N ASN A 358 -31.86 6.29 -15.57
CA ASN A 358 -31.72 4.97 -16.20
C ASN A 358 -30.27 4.44 -16.24
N VAL A 359 -29.47 4.87 -15.27
CA VAL A 359 -28.06 4.51 -15.09
C VAL A 359 -27.90 3.63 -13.85
N ALA A 360 -27.06 2.61 -13.92
CA ALA A 360 -26.69 1.79 -12.78
C ALA A 360 -25.28 2.14 -12.29
N VAL A 361 -25.14 2.48 -11.02
CA VAL A 361 -23.84 2.70 -10.37
C VAL A 361 -23.23 1.35 -10.00
N LEU A 362 -22.00 1.11 -10.46
CA LEU A 362 -21.26 -0.12 -10.22
C LEU A 362 -20.19 0.02 -9.14
N ALA A 363 -19.62 1.21 -8.99
CA ALA A 363 -18.64 1.50 -7.95
C ALA A 363 -18.61 2.99 -7.58
N VAL A 364 -18.23 3.26 -6.34
CA VAL A 364 -17.94 4.61 -5.84
C VAL A 364 -16.53 4.61 -5.24
N ARG A 365 -15.76 5.66 -5.51
CA ARG A 365 -14.44 5.87 -4.95
C ARG A 365 -14.42 7.14 -4.12
N HIS A 366 -14.16 7.00 -2.83
CA HIS A 366 -14.09 8.09 -1.85
C HIS A 366 -12.72 8.11 -1.18
N GLY A 367 -11.98 9.22 -1.28
CA GLY A 367 -10.68 9.37 -0.60
C GLY A 367 -9.64 8.29 -0.94
N GLY A 368 -9.74 7.65 -2.11
CA GLY A 368 -8.88 6.54 -2.53
C GLY A 368 -9.39 5.14 -2.18
N ALA A 369 -10.39 5.01 -1.31
CA ALA A 369 -11.06 3.74 -1.01
C ALA A 369 -12.15 3.42 -2.05
N TRP A 370 -12.35 2.14 -2.32
CA TRP A 370 -13.32 1.65 -3.30
C TRP A 370 -14.47 0.92 -2.63
N THR A 371 -15.69 1.28 -3.03
CA THR A 371 -16.89 0.48 -2.76
C THR A 371 -17.40 -0.09 -4.07
N MET A 372 -17.39 -1.42 -4.18
CA MET A 372 -17.90 -2.14 -5.35
C MET A 372 -19.35 -2.58 -5.12
N ALA A 373 -20.17 -2.53 -6.16
CA ALA A 373 -21.61 -2.83 -6.12
C ALA A 373 -22.31 -2.15 -4.92
N PRO A 374 -22.21 -0.80 -4.82
CA PRO A 374 -22.77 -0.06 -3.71
C PRO A 374 -24.28 -0.30 -3.63
N ARG A 375 -24.77 -0.42 -2.40
CA ARG A 375 -26.21 -0.47 -2.13
C ARG A 375 -26.77 0.94 -2.05
N GLY A 376 -28.09 1.05 -2.03
CA GLY A 376 -28.78 2.33 -2.05
C GLY A 376 -28.48 3.24 -0.85
N ASP A 377 -28.02 2.68 0.27
CA ASP A 377 -27.58 3.40 1.48
C ASP A 377 -26.17 4.00 1.36
N GLN A 378 -25.46 3.78 0.25
CA GLN A 378 -24.15 4.38 0.00
C GLN A 378 -24.28 5.90 -0.12
N LEU A 379 -23.67 6.61 0.84
CA LEU A 379 -23.50 8.06 0.81
C LEU A 379 -22.47 8.44 -0.27
N VAL A 380 -22.79 9.47 -1.04
CA VAL A 380 -21.90 10.06 -2.04
C VAL A 380 -21.67 11.53 -1.67
N SER A 381 -20.47 12.03 -1.89
CA SER A 381 -20.11 13.42 -1.62
C SER A 381 -19.29 14.03 -2.75
N ALA A 382 -19.25 15.36 -2.80
CA ALA A 382 -18.39 16.08 -3.70
C ALA A 382 -16.94 15.60 -3.63
N GLY A 383 -16.31 15.42 -4.79
CA GLY A 383 -14.97 14.85 -4.92
C GLY A 383 -14.93 13.32 -5.02
N ASP A 384 -16.06 12.63 -4.85
CA ASP A 384 -16.16 11.20 -5.15
C ASP A 384 -16.09 10.93 -6.65
N THR A 385 -15.62 9.73 -7.00
CA THR A 385 -15.68 9.24 -8.38
C THR A 385 -16.67 8.08 -8.47
N VAL A 386 -17.67 8.22 -9.33
CA VAL A 386 -18.71 7.22 -9.58
C VAL A 386 -18.44 6.51 -10.90
N PHE A 387 -18.56 5.19 -10.91
CA PHE A 387 -18.46 4.37 -12.11
C PHE A 387 -19.83 3.82 -12.44
N ALA A 388 -20.36 4.22 -13.59
CA ALA A 388 -21.75 3.97 -13.93
C ALA A 388 -21.89 3.31 -15.30
N VAL A 389 -22.95 2.51 -15.48
CA VAL A 389 -23.27 1.82 -16.73
C VAL A 389 -24.68 2.19 -17.19
N GLY A 390 -24.82 2.56 -18.46
CA GLY A 390 -26.07 3.07 -19.04
C GLY A 390 -26.01 3.14 -20.56
N ALA A 391 -27.11 3.57 -21.21
CA ALA A 391 -27.02 3.96 -22.62
C ALA A 391 -26.22 5.26 -22.75
N ARG A 392 -25.71 5.58 -23.95
CA ARG A 392 -24.89 6.79 -24.14
C ARG A 392 -25.65 8.07 -23.75
N SER A 393 -26.89 8.23 -24.20
CA SER A 393 -27.75 9.37 -23.86
C SER A 393 -27.96 9.52 -22.36
N ASP A 394 -28.20 8.40 -21.68
CA ASP A 394 -28.52 8.32 -20.26
C ASP A 394 -27.32 8.70 -19.41
N LEU A 395 -26.13 8.23 -19.81
CA LEU A 395 -24.87 8.58 -19.14
C LEU A 395 -24.50 10.05 -19.35
N THR A 396 -24.72 10.61 -20.53
CA THR A 396 -24.47 12.05 -20.78
C THR A 396 -25.39 12.93 -19.94
N ALA A 397 -26.69 12.61 -19.87
CA ALA A 397 -27.63 13.34 -19.02
C ALA A 397 -27.29 13.22 -17.52
N PHE A 398 -26.81 12.05 -17.10
CA PHE A 398 -26.34 11.84 -15.73
C PHE A 398 -25.06 12.62 -15.43
N GLU A 399 -24.13 12.69 -16.39
CA GLU A 399 -22.88 13.45 -16.26
C GLU A 399 -23.13 14.95 -16.14
N GLU A 400 -23.97 15.51 -17.01
CA GLU A 400 -24.36 16.92 -16.95
C GLU A 400 -25.04 17.30 -15.62
N ALA A 401 -25.78 16.36 -15.01
CA ALA A 401 -26.46 16.61 -13.76
C ALA A 401 -25.53 16.54 -12.53
N VAL A 402 -24.47 15.71 -12.60
CA VAL A 402 -23.64 15.34 -11.43
C VAL A 402 -22.31 16.09 -11.36
N ALA A 403 -21.82 16.60 -12.50
CA ALA A 403 -20.53 17.27 -12.64
C ALA A 403 -20.41 18.60 -11.89
#